data_AF-A0A519L892-F1
#
_entry.id   AF-A0A519L892-F1
#
_cell.length_a   1.000
_cell.length_b   1.000
_cell.length_c   1.000
_cell.angle_alpha   90.00
_cell.angle_beta   90.00
_cell.angle_gamma   90.00
#
_symmetry.space_group_name_H-M   'P 1'
#
loop_
_entity.id
_entity.type
_entity.pdbx_description
1 polymer ?
#
loop_
_entity_poly.entity_id
_entity_poly.type
_entity_poly.pdbx_seq_one_letter_code
_entity_poly.pdbx_strand_id
1 'polypeptide(L)' 'VAGIQSSDSTESINYGVGANYFIDGQNGVRADWTRRDFRGDAGEADTYGLSFVRRF' A
#
# COMPACT_ATOMS: atom_id res chain seq x y z
N VAL A 1 2.82 -5.21 -7.62
CA VAL A 1 1.46 -4.82 -8.04
C VAL A 1 1.34 -3.33 -7.75
N ALA A 2 0.80 -2.53 -8.68
CA ALA A 2 0.55 -1.11 -8.46
C ALA A 2 -0.97 -0.90 -8.56
N GLY A 3 -1.55 -0.25 -7.55
CA GLY A 3 -2.98 0.02 -7.47
C GLY A 3 -3.20 1.48 -7.16
N ILE A 4 -4.00 2.16 -7.97
CA ILE A 4 -4.49 3.52 -7.72
C ILE A 4 -5.98 3.35 -7.40
N GLN A 5 -6.38 3.64 -6.17
CA GLN A 5 -7.77 3.64 -5.75
C GLN A 5 -8.12 5.01 -5.19
N SER A 6 -9.07 5.70 -5.81
CA SER A 6 -9.46 7.05 -5.43
C SER A 6 -10.95 7.07 -5.08
N SER A 7 -11.25 7.32 -3.81
CA SER A 7 -12.55 7.78 -3.27
C SER A 7 -12.35 8.20 -1.81
N ASP A 8 -12.57 9.48 -1.48
CA ASP A 8 -13.64 9.92 -0.57
C ASP A 8 -13.60 11.44 -0.32
N SER A 9 -14.75 12.11 -0.50
CA SER A 9 -15.30 13.35 0.10
C SER A 9 -14.44 14.62 0.33
N THR A 10 -13.15 14.61 0.07
CA THR A 10 -12.23 15.76 0.04
C THR A 10 -11.12 15.36 -0.93
N GLU A 11 -10.83 16.20 -1.93
CA GLU A 11 -10.05 15.85 -3.13
C GLU A 11 -8.63 15.34 -2.78
N SER A 12 -8.51 14.04 -2.53
CA SER A 12 -7.26 13.38 -2.15
C SER A 12 -6.90 12.29 -3.14
N ILE A 13 -5.64 12.31 -3.58
CA ILE A 13 -5.09 11.28 -4.46
C ILE A 13 -4.32 10.30 -3.60
N ASN A 14 -4.60 9.01 -3.79
CA ASN A 14 -3.95 7.92 -3.10
C ASN A 14 -3.20 7.07 -4.12
N TYR A 15 -1.89 6.91 -3.91
CA TYR A 15 -1.06 6.05 -4.74
C TYR A 15 -0.12 5.23 -3.87
N GLY A 16 0.20 4.03 -4.33
CA GLY A 16 1.03 3.11 -3.58
C GLY A 16 1.69 2.05 -4.43
N VAL A 17 2.70 1.41 -3.86
CA VAL A 17 3.43 0.31 -4.46
C VAL A 17 3.62 -0.80 -3.45
N GLY A 18 3.63 -2.03 -3.94
CA GLY A 18 3.93 -3.18 -3.11
C GLY A 18 4.72 -4.25 -3.85
N ALA A 19 5.58 -4.91 -3.09
CA ALA A 19 6.45 -5.99 -3.53
C ALA A 19 6.20 -7.25 -2.69
N ASN A 20 6.35 -8.42 -3.34
CA ASN A 20 6.32 -9.70 -2.67
C ASN A 20 7.70 -10.37 -2.83
N TYR A 21 8.16 -11.01 -1.76
CA TYR A 21 9.34 -11.85 -1.78
C TYR A 21 8.98 -13.25 -1.30
N PHE A 22 9.29 -14.26 -2.10
CA PHE A 22 9.07 -15.65 -1.75
C PHE A 22 10.35 -16.21 -1.16
N ILE A 23 10.26 -16.66 0.10
CA ILE A 23 11.37 -17.30 0.81
C ILE A 23 11.52 -18.72 0.28
N ASP A 24 10.40 -19.39 0.04
CA ASP A 24 10.33 -20.71 -0.60
C ASP A 24 8.98 -20.87 -1.35
N GLY A 25 8.70 -22.07 -1.86
CA GLY A 25 7.45 -22.35 -2.60
C GLY A 25 6.16 -22.24 -1.79
N GLN A 26 6.25 -22.18 -0.46
CA GLN A 26 5.14 -22.16 0.48
C GLN A 26 5.08 -20.87 1.33
N ASN A 27 6.21 -20.18 1.53
CA ASN A 27 6.31 -19.04 2.44
C ASN A 27 6.84 -17.80 1.72
N GLY A 28 6.29 -16.63 2.06
CA GLY A 28 6.75 -15.36 1.54
C GLY A 28 6.37 -14.19 2.43
N VAL A 29 6.86 -13.01 2.07
CA VAL A 29 6.52 -11.74 2.71
C VAL A 29 6.01 -10.76 1.66
N ARG A 30 5.11 -9.89 2.08
CA ARG A 30 4.62 -8.77 1.28
C ARG A 30 4.85 -7.49 2.05
N ALA A 31 5.40 -6.50 1.35
CA ALA A 31 5.48 -5.13 1.82
C ALA A 31 4.64 -4.24 0.91
N ASP A 32 3.92 -3.30 1.52
CA ASP A 32 3.15 -2.28 0.84
C ASP A 32 3.40 -0.90 1.46
N TRP A 33 3.40 0.10 0.60
CA TRP A 33 3.45 1.51 0.97
C TRP A 33 2.39 2.24 0.19
N THR A 34 1.59 3.04 0.89
CA THR A 34 0.56 3.89 0.31
C THR A 34 0.74 5.30 0.82
N ARG A 35 0.79 6.25 -0.10
CA ARG A 35 0.85 7.69 0.17
C ARG A 35 -0.48 8.33 -0.16
N ARG A 36 -0.92 9.21 0.73
CA ARG A 36 -2.14 9.99 0.61
C ARG A 36 -1.81 11.48 0.62
N ASP A 37 -1.97 12.12 -0.53
CA ASP A 37 -1.85 13.58 -0.65
C ASP A 37 -3.27 14.19 -0.63
N PHE A 38 -3.55 15.07 0.34
CA PHE A 38 -4.81 15.83 0.41
C PHE A 38 -4.60 17.21 -0.24
N ARG A 39 -5.51 17.66 -1.12
CA ARG A 39 -5.47 19.05 -1.62
C ARG A 39 -6.03 20.00 -0.55
N GLY A 40 -5.14 20.69 0.15
CA GLY A 40 -5.43 21.60 1.25
C GLY A 40 -4.51 21.31 2.42
N ASP A 41 -4.34 22.25 3.37
CA ASP A 41 -3.42 22.18 4.54
C ASP A 41 -3.63 20.98 5.51
N ALA A 42 -4.27 19.90 5.09
CA ALA A 42 -4.64 18.71 5.84
C ALA A 42 -3.51 17.68 6.03
N GLY A 43 -2.29 17.98 5.56
CA GLY A 43 -1.10 17.18 5.83
C GLY A 43 -0.90 15.96 4.92
N GLU A 44 0.27 15.34 5.02
CA GLU A 44 0.68 14.13 4.31
C GLU A 44 0.48 12.92 5.23
N ALA A 45 -0.18 11.87 4.74
CA ALA A 45 -0.37 10.64 5.50
C ALA A 45 0.19 9.44 4.72
N ASP A 46 1.22 8.82 5.28
CA ASP A 46 1.85 7.61 4.75
C ASP A 46 1.44 6.39 5.58
N THR A 47 1.05 5.33 4.89
CA THR A 47 0.71 4.02 5.48
C THR A 47 1.70 2.97 4.98
N TYR A 48 2.19 2.13 5.90
CA TYR A 48 3.07 1.00 5.61
C TYR A 48 2.46 -0.31 6.10
N GLY A 49 2.54 -1.34 5.28
CA GLY A 49 2.09 -2.69 5.60
C GLY A 49 3.20 -3.72 5.42
N LEU A 50 3.29 -4.67 6.36
CA LEU A 50 4.13 -5.85 6.25
C LEU A 50 3.31 -7.08 6.62
N SER A 51 3.31 -8.09 5.75
CA SER A 51 2.54 -9.32 5.93
C SER A 51 3.38 -10.55 5.64
N PHE A 52 3.16 -11.59 6.43
CA PHE A 52 3.63 -12.94 6.12
C PHE A 52 2.56 -13.68 5.31
N VAL A 53 2.96 -14.37 4.24
CA VAL A 53 2.09 -15.12 3.34
C VAL A 53 2.49 -16.58 3.36
N ARG A 54 1.53 -17.47 3.65
CA ARG A 54 1.71 -18.92 3.57
C ARG A 54 0.71 -19.52 2.59
N ARG A 55 1.20 -20.38 1.71
CA ARG A 55 0.42 -21.12 0.72
C ARG A 55 0.24 -22.57 1.20
N PHE A 56 -0.97 -23.10 1.05
CA PHE A 56 -1.38 -24.45 1.47
C PHE A 56 -1.67 -25.32 0.25
#